data_AF-A0AAU4PUR5-F1
#
_entry.id   AF-A0AAU4PUR5-F1
#
_cell.length_a   1.000
_cell.length_b   1.000
_cell.length_c   1.000
_cell.angle_alpha   90.00
_cell.angle_beta   90.00
_cell.angle_gamma   90.00
#
_symmetry.space_group_name_H-M   'P 1'
#
loop_
_entity.id
_entity.type
_entity.pdbx_description
1 polymer ?
#
loop_
_entity_poly.entity_id
_entity_poly.type
_entity_poly.pdbx_seq_one_letter_code
_entity_poly.pdbx_strand_id
1 'polypeptide(L)'
;MDGILTELGKRIADRWFAFLILPGVPFTAAVLVAWAMAPSGAAHALDVDILVRRLDALGDTATSTKGAVAGCLLIGGVVVTALLVRELSLAVHRLWTGRSNALRRVMTPGTQRRRRIALDAARQGGYAVPERYLPSRATWIGDRFALVDERVAAQYGISLARVWPRLWQLHDLRSPKIVTAAWDEYASATVRVAWALPYAALALFWWPAAAVALALILLGWSQGRRGADDFCLACEAAVDLQLRRLAHMVGVPLPHKRVTVTEGREIDRILAKGAYLPLPRTEPVRSTPRPADP
;
A
#
# COMPACT_ATOMS: atom_id res chain seq x y z
N MET A 1 -14.03 19.07 27.07
CA MET A 1 -12.92 18.85 26.12
C MET A 1 -12.11 17.60 26.45
N ASP A 2 -12.12 17.16 27.72
CA ASP A 2 -11.40 15.95 28.17
C ASP A 2 -11.95 14.64 27.61
N GLY A 3 -13.27 14.55 27.37
CA GLY A 3 -13.89 13.37 26.77
C GLY A 3 -13.35 13.04 25.37
N ILE A 4 -13.16 14.05 24.52
CA ILE A 4 -12.60 13.89 23.16
C ILE A 4 -11.14 13.47 23.26
N LEU A 5 -10.34 14.11 24.11
CA LEU A 5 -8.92 13.73 24.32
C LEU A 5 -8.78 12.31 24.88
N THR A 6 -9.70 11.88 25.73
CA THR A 6 -9.69 10.53 26.31
C THR A 6 -10.15 9.49 25.30
N GLU A 7 -11.16 9.77 24.47
CA GLU A 7 -11.59 8.90 23.37
C GLU A 7 -10.56 8.83 22.24
N LEU A 8 -9.94 9.96 21.90
CA LEU A 8 -8.85 10.03 20.93
C LEU A 8 -7.63 9.26 21.48
N GLY A 9 -7.30 9.46 22.76
CA GLY A 9 -6.25 8.73 23.47
C GLY A 9 -6.52 7.23 23.48
N LYS A 10 -7.75 6.79 23.75
CA LYS A 10 -8.14 5.37 23.71
C LYS A 10 -8.06 4.78 22.31
N ARG A 11 -8.60 5.45 21.28
CA ARG A 11 -8.58 4.95 19.90
C ARG A 11 -7.17 4.95 19.29
N ILE A 12 -6.36 5.95 19.63
CA ILE A 12 -4.94 6.00 19.24
C ILE A 12 -4.18 4.91 20.00
N ALA A 13 -4.40 4.76 21.31
CA ALA A 13 -3.77 3.69 22.09
C ALA A 13 -4.14 2.32 21.55
N ASP A 14 -5.42 1.98 21.35
CA ASP A 14 -5.86 0.66 20.87
C ASP A 14 -5.22 0.30 19.53
N ARG A 15 -5.11 1.27 18.61
CA ARG A 15 -4.61 1.03 17.26
C ARG A 15 -3.08 1.00 17.20
N TRP A 16 -2.37 1.80 17.99
CA TRP A 16 -0.92 1.78 18.06
C TRP A 16 -0.40 0.66 18.96
N PHE A 17 -1.07 0.34 20.06
CA PHE A 17 -0.74 -0.81 20.91
C PHE A 17 -0.88 -2.10 20.10
N ALA A 18 -1.96 -2.29 19.34
CA ALA A 18 -2.10 -3.45 18.46
C ALA A 18 -1.04 -3.50 17.34
N PHE A 19 -0.55 -2.36 16.84
CA PHE A 19 0.48 -2.35 15.80
C PHE A 19 1.92 -2.51 16.33
N LEU A 20 2.21 -2.02 17.54
CA LEU A 20 3.55 -1.98 18.12
C LEU A 20 3.82 -3.18 19.03
N ILE A 21 2.84 -3.60 19.84
CA ILE A 21 2.99 -4.69 20.81
C ILE A 21 2.87 -6.04 20.12
N LEU A 22 1.95 -6.16 19.15
CA LEU A 22 1.62 -7.46 18.55
C LEU A 22 2.82 -8.09 17.80
N PRO A 23 3.69 -7.35 17.10
CA PRO A 23 4.94 -7.90 16.58
C PRO A 23 6.17 -7.61 17.45
N GLY A 24 6.17 -6.54 18.26
CA GLY A 24 7.32 -6.15 19.08
C GLY A 24 7.60 -7.13 20.21
N VAL A 25 6.57 -7.59 20.94
CA VAL A 25 6.72 -8.57 22.03
C VAL A 25 7.26 -9.92 21.54
N PRO A 26 6.69 -10.56 20.50
CA PRO A 26 7.26 -11.81 20.00
C PRO A 26 8.66 -11.63 19.44
N PHE A 27 8.98 -10.45 18.88
CA PHE A 27 10.34 -10.17 18.43
C PHE A 27 11.32 -10.06 19.61
N THR A 28 10.95 -9.36 20.68
CA THR A 28 11.76 -9.30 21.91
C THR A 28 11.99 -10.69 22.50
N ALA A 29 10.95 -11.52 22.56
CA ALA A 29 11.07 -12.90 23.03
C ALA A 29 12.02 -13.70 22.13
N ALA A 30 11.89 -13.57 20.80
CA ALA A 30 12.79 -14.23 19.85
C ALA A 30 14.24 -13.76 20.00
N VAL A 31 14.48 -12.46 20.25
CA VAL A 31 15.83 -11.92 20.51
C VAL A 31 16.40 -12.48 21.80
N LEU A 32 15.61 -12.56 22.88
CA LEU A 32 16.03 -13.16 24.15
C LEU A 32 16.39 -14.63 23.99
N VAL A 33 15.55 -15.41 23.31
CA VAL A 33 15.80 -16.82 23.02
C VAL A 33 17.05 -16.97 22.15
N ALA A 34 17.17 -16.22 21.07
CA ALA A 34 18.33 -16.26 20.19
C ALA A 34 19.62 -15.88 20.93
N TRP A 35 19.58 -14.88 21.80
CA TRP A 35 20.73 -14.48 22.63
C TRP A 35 21.10 -15.57 23.64
N ALA A 36 20.13 -16.17 24.32
CA ALA A 36 20.37 -17.26 25.27
C ALA A 36 20.96 -18.51 24.60
N MET A 37 20.56 -18.77 23.35
CA MET A 37 20.93 -19.95 22.57
C MET A 37 22.15 -19.73 21.65
N ALA A 38 22.60 -18.49 21.42
CA ALA A 38 23.74 -18.20 20.54
C ALA A 38 25.02 -18.99 20.90
N PRO A 39 25.37 -19.22 22.18
CA PRO A 39 26.60 -19.94 22.53
C PRO A 39 26.53 -21.47 22.35
N SER A 40 25.34 -22.08 22.26
CA SER A 40 25.18 -23.54 22.16
C SER A 40 25.25 -24.08 20.72
N GLY A 41 25.38 -23.18 19.74
CA GLY A 41 25.52 -23.51 18.32
C GLY A 41 24.21 -23.91 17.64
N ALA A 42 24.23 -23.99 16.30
CA ALA A 42 23.04 -24.18 15.48
C ALA A 42 22.29 -25.50 15.72
N ALA A 43 22.98 -26.54 16.19
CA ALA A 43 22.42 -27.88 16.41
C ALA A 43 21.45 -27.93 17.60
N HIS A 44 21.68 -27.11 18.64
CA HIS A 44 20.88 -27.12 19.87
C HIS A 44 19.84 -25.99 19.89
N ALA A 45 19.57 -25.34 18.77
CA ALA A 45 18.73 -24.13 18.70
C ALA A 45 17.28 -24.30 19.24
N LEU A 46 16.80 -25.54 19.37
CA LEU A 46 15.47 -25.88 19.89
C LEU A 46 15.51 -26.68 21.20
N ASP A 47 16.66 -26.77 21.85
CA ASP A 47 16.80 -27.47 23.14
C ASP A 47 16.16 -26.66 24.27
N VAL A 48 15.03 -27.15 24.78
CA VAL A 48 14.22 -26.48 25.81
C VAL A 48 14.93 -26.50 27.16
N ASP A 49 15.70 -27.55 27.48
CA ASP A 49 16.36 -27.68 28.78
C ASP A 49 17.53 -26.70 28.90
N ILE A 50 18.23 -26.42 27.80
CA ILE A 50 19.25 -25.37 27.74
C ILE A 50 18.60 -24.00 27.90
N LEU A 51 17.47 -23.77 27.23
CA LEU A 51 16.76 -22.49 27.29
C LEU A 51 16.27 -22.18 28.71
N VAL A 52 15.60 -23.13 29.38
CA VAL A 52 15.08 -22.94 30.75
C VAL A 52 16.22 -22.60 31.71
N ARG A 53 17.31 -23.38 31.72
CA ARG A 53 18.47 -23.12 32.58
C ARG A 53 19.10 -21.74 32.35
N ARG A 54 19.14 -21.27 31.10
CA ARG A 54 19.68 -19.95 30.74
C ARG A 54 18.73 -18.82 31.16
N LEU A 55 17.42 -19.04 31.04
CA LEU A 55 16.40 -18.06 31.47
C LEU A 55 16.35 -17.93 32.99
N ASP A 56 16.52 -19.02 33.74
CA ASP A 56 16.62 -18.99 35.20
C ASP A 56 17.83 -18.16 35.65
N ALA A 57 19.00 -18.40 35.05
CA ALA A 57 20.22 -17.62 35.32
C ALA A 57 20.06 -16.12 34.96
N LEU A 58 19.29 -15.81 33.91
CA LEU A 58 18.93 -14.44 33.55
C LEU A 58 18.04 -13.79 34.62
N GLY A 59 17.04 -14.52 35.12
CA GLY A 59 16.15 -14.08 36.20
C GLY A 59 16.91 -13.67 37.45
N ASP A 60 17.92 -14.45 37.84
CA ASP A 60 18.78 -14.16 38.99
C ASP A 60 19.60 -12.88 38.80
N THR A 61 20.04 -12.59 37.57
CA THR A 61 20.78 -11.35 37.25
C THR A 61 19.91 -10.12 37.01
N ALA A 62 18.60 -10.28 36.79
CA ALA A 62 17.69 -9.20 36.44
C ALA A 62 17.51 -8.16 37.55
N THR A 63 17.70 -8.55 38.82
CA THR A 63 17.66 -7.67 39.99
C THR A 63 18.92 -6.83 40.18
N SER A 64 19.98 -7.10 39.41
CA SER A 64 21.23 -6.32 39.42
C SER A 64 21.13 -5.04 38.58
N THR A 65 21.90 -4.00 38.93
CA THR A 65 22.08 -2.80 38.08
C THR A 65 22.50 -3.17 36.66
N LYS A 66 23.36 -4.19 36.49
CA LYS A 66 23.76 -4.67 35.16
C LYS A 66 22.58 -5.26 34.38
N GLY A 67 21.71 -6.02 35.05
CA GLY A 67 20.48 -6.56 34.48
C GLY A 67 19.50 -5.46 34.08
N ALA A 68 19.33 -4.43 34.92
CA ALA A 68 18.51 -3.26 34.61
C ALA A 68 19.02 -2.50 33.37
N VAL A 69 20.33 -2.23 33.27
CA VAL A 69 20.92 -1.59 32.08
C VAL A 69 20.72 -2.44 30.83
N ALA A 70 20.96 -3.76 30.91
CA ALA A 70 20.73 -4.67 29.78
C ALA A 70 19.26 -4.69 29.34
N GLY A 71 18.32 -4.70 30.28
CA GLY A 71 16.88 -4.61 30.01
C GLY A 71 16.51 -3.30 29.31
N CYS A 72 17.02 -2.16 29.79
CA CYS A 72 16.81 -0.87 29.14
C CYS A 72 17.38 -0.82 27.72
N LEU A 73 18.58 -1.36 27.50
CA LEU A 73 19.19 -1.43 26.16
C LEU A 73 18.40 -2.33 25.21
N LEU A 74 17.89 -3.46 25.71
CA LEU A 74 17.04 -4.37 24.93
C LEU A 74 15.74 -3.66 24.51
N ILE A 75 15.03 -3.04 25.45
CA ILE A 75 13.79 -2.30 25.17
C ILE A 75 14.08 -1.17 24.18
N GLY A 76 15.14 -0.40 24.41
CA GLY A 76 15.58 0.66 23.49
C GLY A 76 15.87 0.15 22.08
N GLY A 77 16.58 -0.97 21.95
CA GLY A 77 16.88 -1.62 20.67
C GLY A 77 15.63 -2.10 19.93
N VAL A 78 14.65 -2.67 20.65
CA VAL A 78 13.36 -3.09 20.07
C VAL A 78 12.56 -1.89 19.59
N VAL A 79 12.53 -0.79 20.36
CA VAL A 79 11.87 0.45 19.95
C VAL A 79 12.49 1.01 18.68
N VAL A 80 13.83 1.09 18.60
CA VAL A 80 14.55 1.53 17.38
C VAL A 80 14.22 0.62 16.20
N THR A 81 14.20 -0.70 16.40
CA THR A 81 13.85 -1.66 15.36
C THR A 81 12.41 -1.45 14.86
N ALA A 82 11.45 -1.25 15.75
CA ALA A 82 10.06 -0.98 15.38
C ALA A 82 9.92 0.31 14.55
N LEU A 83 10.69 1.36 14.88
CA LEU A 83 10.73 2.60 14.09
C LEU A 83 11.34 2.37 12.70
N LEU A 84 12.43 1.63 12.60
CA LEU A 84 13.05 1.27 11.32
C LEU A 84 12.12 0.42 10.44
N VAL A 85 11.38 -0.52 11.04
CA VAL A 85 10.38 -1.34 10.35
C VAL A 85 9.28 -0.46 9.75
N ARG A 86 8.90 0.63 10.42
CA ARG A 86 7.90 1.55 9.88
C ARG A 86 8.39 2.26 8.61
N GLU A 87 9.62 2.74 8.59
CA GLU A 87 10.22 3.33 7.39
C GLU A 87 10.40 2.29 6.28
N LEU A 88 10.81 1.08 6.66
CA LEU A 88 10.94 -0.04 5.74
C LEU A 88 9.60 -0.45 5.12
N SER A 89 8.48 -0.31 5.84
CA SER A 89 7.15 -0.57 5.27
C SER A 89 6.84 0.31 4.04
N LEU A 90 7.36 1.54 4.01
CA LEU A 90 7.26 2.42 2.85
C LEU A 90 8.11 1.92 1.68
N ALA A 91 9.29 1.35 1.96
CA ALA A 91 10.11 0.71 0.94
C ALA A 91 9.41 -0.54 0.37
N VAL A 92 8.79 -1.36 1.22
CA VAL A 92 7.95 -2.50 0.80
C VAL A 92 6.80 -2.03 -0.08
N HIS A 93 6.10 -0.96 0.32
CA HIS A 93 5.05 -0.35 -0.50
C HIS A 93 5.56 0.13 -1.88
N ARG A 94 6.71 0.83 -1.91
CA ARG A 94 7.33 1.29 -3.17
C ARG A 94 7.75 0.12 -4.07
N LEU A 95 8.23 -0.97 -3.47
CA LEU A 95 8.55 -2.20 -4.17
C LEU A 95 7.29 -2.85 -4.74
N TRP A 96 6.24 -2.98 -3.93
CA TRP A 96 4.96 -3.58 -4.31
C TRP A 96 4.15 -2.78 -5.32
N THR A 97 4.30 -1.46 -5.37
CA THR A 97 3.70 -0.63 -6.43
C THR A 97 4.50 -0.71 -7.74
N GLY A 98 5.70 -1.29 -7.72
CA GLY A 98 6.48 -1.57 -8.92
C GLY A 98 6.92 -0.31 -9.67
N ARG A 99 7.05 0.82 -8.97
CA ARG A 99 7.38 2.12 -9.58
C ARG A 99 8.85 2.25 -9.99
N SER A 100 9.74 1.39 -9.52
CA SER A 100 11.16 1.48 -9.84
C SER A 100 11.49 0.88 -11.22
N ASN A 101 12.23 1.64 -12.03
CA ASN A 101 12.65 1.22 -13.36
C ASN A 101 13.53 -0.04 -13.33
N ALA A 102 14.39 -0.17 -12.31
CA ALA A 102 15.23 -1.35 -12.11
C ALA A 102 14.39 -2.62 -11.87
N LEU A 103 13.41 -2.55 -10.96
CA LEU A 103 12.53 -3.69 -10.69
C LEU A 103 11.69 -4.05 -11.92
N ARG A 104 11.22 -3.05 -12.68
CA ARG A 104 10.51 -3.29 -13.94
C ARG A 104 11.38 -4.06 -14.93
N ARG A 105 12.67 -3.71 -15.07
CA ARG A 105 13.61 -4.43 -15.95
C ARG A 105 13.80 -5.88 -15.52
N VAL A 106 14.06 -6.11 -14.23
CA VAL A 106 14.27 -7.46 -13.67
C VAL A 106 13.00 -8.32 -13.77
N MET A 107 11.84 -7.72 -13.54
CA MET A 107 10.55 -8.43 -13.52
C MET A 107 9.85 -8.48 -14.88
N THR A 108 10.48 -8.00 -15.96
CA THR A 108 9.93 -8.08 -17.33
C THR A 108 9.43 -9.47 -17.75
N PRO A 109 10.17 -10.59 -17.53
CA PRO A 109 9.66 -11.91 -17.90
C PRO A 109 8.41 -12.29 -17.12
N GLY A 110 8.33 -11.89 -15.84
CA GLY A 110 7.15 -12.08 -15.01
C GLY A 110 5.94 -11.29 -15.51
N THR A 111 6.13 -10.02 -15.89
CA THR A 111 5.07 -9.18 -16.48
C THR A 111 4.57 -9.76 -17.79
N GLN A 112 5.46 -10.25 -18.67
CA GLN A 112 5.07 -10.90 -19.93
C GLN A 112 4.28 -12.19 -19.68
N ARG A 113 4.68 -13.00 -18.70
CA ARG A 113 3.91 -14.20 -18.30
C ARG A 113 2.51 -13.82 -17.82
N ARG A 114 2.38 -12.78 -16.99
CA ARG A 114 1.07 -12.29 -16.53
C ARG A 114 0.21 -11.77 -17.70
N ARG A 115 0.81 -11.07 -18.66
CA ARG A 115 0.13 -10.58 -19.88
C ARG A 115 -0.42 -11.73 -20.71
N ARG A 116 0.37 -12.79 -20.92
CA ARG A 116 -0.09 -14.00 -21.63
C ARG A 116 -1.28 -14.64 -20.94
N ILE A 117 -1.19 -14.90 -19.64
CA ILE A 117 -2.29 -15.48 -18.84
C ILE A 117 -3.56 -14.63 -18.94
N ALA A 118 -3.45 -13.29 -18.87
CA ALA A 118 -4.61 -12.40 -18.99
C ALA A 118 -5.25 -12.45 -20.38
N LEU A 119 -4.45 -12.50 -21.45
CA LEU A 119 -4.95 -12.62 -22.82
C LEU A 119 -5.60 -13.99 -23.06
N ASP A 120 -5.01 -15.07 -22.53
CA ASP A 120 -5.53 -16.42 -22.67
C ASP A 120 -6.85 -16.58 -21.91
N ALA A 121 -6.95 -16.04 -20.69
CA ALA A 121 -8.19 -16.00 -19.93
C ALA A 121 -9.30 -15.21 -20.65
N ALA A 122 -8.94 -14.08 -21.28
CA ALA A 122 -9.89 -13.29 -22.06
C ALA A 122 -10.38 -14.01 -23.31
N ARG A 123 -9.47 -14.68 -24.03
CA ARG A 123 -9.80 -15.52 -25.19
C ARG A 123 -10.74 -16.66 -24.82
N GLN A 124 -10.48 -17.34 -23.71
CA GLN A 124 -11.35 -18.41 -23.19
C GLN A 124 -12.75 -17.88 -22.83
N GLY A 125 -12.84 -16.65 -22.32
CA GLY A 125 -14.12 -16.00 -22.05
C GLY A 125 -14.81 -15.36 -23.28
N GLY A 126 -14.17 -15.35 -24.46
CA GLY A 126 -14.70 -14.70 -25.65
C GLY A 126 -14.67 -13.16 -25.60
N TYR A 127 -13.86 -12.57 -24.73
CA TYR A 127 -13.76 -11.11 -24.56
C TYR A 127 -12.45 -10.55 -25.15
N ALA A 128 -12.51 -9.35 -25.72
CA ALA A 128 -11.33 -8.58 -26.07
C ALA A 128 -10.89 -7.71 -24.87
N VAL A 129 -9.62 -7.81 -24.46
CA VAL A 129 -9.06 -6.97 -23.40
C VAL A 129 -8.32 -5.78 -24.05
N PRO A 130 -8.69 -4.53 -23.73
CA PRO A 130 -7.95 -3.35 -24.16
C PRO A 130 -6.49 -3.42 -23.73
N GLU A 131 -5.55 -2.97 -24.57
CA GLU A 131 -4.12 -3.03 -24.25
C GLU A 131 -3.77 -2.28 -22.95
N ARG A 132 -4.48 -1.17 -22.67
CA ARG A 132 -4.37 -0.41 -21.41
C ARG A 132 -4.71 -1.19 -20.13
N TYR A 133 -5.45 -2.30 -20.23
CA TYR A 133 -5.81 -3.13 -19.07
C TYR A 133 -4.80 -4.25 -18.82
N LEU A 134 -3.85 -4.44 -19.73
CA LEU A 134 -2.86 -5.50 -19.58
C LEU A 134 -1.82 -5.13 -18.52
N PRO A 135 -1.29 -6.14 -17.79
CA PRO A 135 -0.22 -5.95 -16.83
C PRO A 135 0.97 -5.17 -17.41
N SER A 136 1.38 -4.10 -16.75
CA SER A 136 2.44 -3.17 -17.21
C SER A 136 3.44 -2.80 -16.11
N ARG A 137 3.13 -3.07 -14.84
CA ARG A 137 3.98 -2.85 -13.68
C ARG A 137 4.80 -4.07 -13.35
N ALA A 138 5.83 -3.89 -12.51
CA ALA A 138 6.70 -4.98 -12.09
C ALA A 138 5.96 -6.04 -11.26
N THR A 139 4.98 -5.61 -10.48
CA THR A 139 4.28 -6.40 -9.47
C THR A 139 2.78 -6.44 -9.76
N TRP A 140 2.13 -7.53 -9.33
CA TRP A 140 0.68 -7.68 -9.47
C TRP A 140 -0.11 -6.61 -8.69
N ILE A 141 0.36 -6.20 -7.49
CA ILE A 141 -0.28 -5.14 -6.69
C ILE A 141 -0.22 -3.80 -7.44
N GLY A 142 0.93 -3.47 -8.04
CA GLY A 142 1.08 -2.29 -8.88
C GLY A 142 0.17 -2.32 -10.12
N ASP A 143 0.03 -3.49 -10.76
CA ASP A 143 -0.88 -3.69 -11.88
C ASP A 143 -2.34 -3.41 -11.47
N ARG A 144 -2.76 -3.86 -10.28
CA ARG A 144 -4.11 -3.62 -9.76
C ARG A 144 -4.40 -2.14 -9.52
N PHE A 145 -3.50 -1.41 -8.86
CA PHE A 145 -3.68 0.03 -8.68
C PHE A 145 -3.71 0.81 -9.99
N ALA A 146 -2.89 0.42 -10.98
CA ALA A 146 -2.91 1.04 -12.30
C ALA A 146 -4.23 0.74 -13.05
N LEU A 147 -4.73 -0.50 -12.93
CA LEU A 147 -5.95 -0.93 -13.60
C LEU A 147 -7.19 -0.16 -13.13
N VAL A 148 -7.29 0.18 -11.84
CA VAL A 148 -8.40 0.99 -11.31
C VAL A 148 -8.46 2.35 -11.98
N ASP A 149 -7.33 3.07 -12.06
CA ASP A 149 -7.27 4.38 -12.71
C ASP A 149 -7.64 4.27 -14.20
N GLU A 150 -7.15 3.23 -14.89
CA GLU A 150 -7.49 2.95 -16.29
C GLU A 150 -8.97 2.58 -16.50
N ARG A 151 -9.59 1.85 -15.57
CA ARG A 151 -11.02 1.51 -15.63
C ARG A 151 -11.90 2.72 -15.41
N VAL A 152 -11.58 3.55 -14.41
CA VAL A 152 -12.29 4.81 -14.15
C VAL A 152 -12.13 5.76 -15.34
N ALA A 153 -10.92 5.89 -15.89
CA ALA A 153 -10.66 6.70 -17.08
C ALA A 153 -11.38 6.17 -18.33
N ALA A 154 -11.45 4.85 -18.50
CA ALA A 154 -12.17 4.24 -19.60
C ALA A 154 -13.69 4.45 -19.53
N GLN A 155 -14.27 4.31 -18.33
CA GLN A 155 -15.71 4.37 -18.10
C GLN A 155 -16.23 5.81 -18.07
N TYR A 156 -15.51 6.71 -17.41
CA TYR A 156 -15.96 8.07 -17.14
C TYR A 156 -15.13 9.14 -17.85
N GLY A 157 -13.96 8.83 -18.43
CA GLY A 157 -13.11 9.84 -19.04
C GLY A 157 -12.42 10.77 -18.04
N ILE A 158 -12.29 10.34 -16.78
CA ILE A 158 -11.71 11.12 -15.67
C ILE A 158 -10.52 10.36 -15.08
N SER A 159 -9.48 11.09 -14.69
CA SER A 159 -8.39 10.51 -13.90
C SER A 159 -8.78 10.34 -12.44
N LEU A 160 -8.62 9.13 -11.90
CA LEU A 160 -8.87 8.86 -10.49
C LEU A 160 -8.00 9.77 -9.62
N ALA A 161 -6.72 9.93 -9.96
CA ALA A 161 -5.78 10.77 -9.21
C ALA A 161 -6.25 12.23 -9.05
N ARG A 162 -6.97 12.77 -10.04
CA ARG A 162 -7.50 14.14 -9.99
C ARG A 162 -8.80 14.23 -9.21
N VAL A 163 -9.71 13.28 -9.41
CA VAL A 163 -11.03 13.30 -8.77
C VAL A 163 -10.96 12.92 -7.29
N TRP A 164 -10.03 12.04 -6.93
CA TRP A 164 -9.97 11.39 -5.61
C TRP A 164 -9.95 12.35 -4.41
N PRO A 165 -9.12 13.40 -4.37
CA PRO A 165 -9.11 14.33 -3.23
C PRO A 165 -10.44 15.07 -3.07
N ARG A 166 -11.20 15.24 -4.15
CA ARG A 166 -12.49 15.96 -4.14
C ARG A 166 -13.59 15.05 -3.65
N LEU A 167 -13.59 13.79 -4.09
CA LEU A 167 -14.51 12.77 -3.57
C LEU A 167 -14.38 12.63 -2.04
N TRP A 168 -13.15 12.69 -1.51
CA TRP A 168 -12.92 12.69 -0.07
C TRP A 168 -13.55 13.87 0.70
N GLN A 169 -13.75 15.02 0.04
CA GLN A 169 -14.43 16.18 0.65
C GLN A 169 -15.95 16.08 0.58
N LEU A 170 -16.49 15.16 -0.22
CA LEU A 170 -17.93 14.96 -0.32
C LEU A 170 -18.34 14.13 0.89
N HIS A 171 -18.72 14.85 1.94
CA HIS A 171 -19.05 14.29 3.25
C HIS A 171 -20.27 13.34 3.15
N ASP A 172 -20.02 12.08 2.84
CA ASP A 172 -20.92 10.96 3.06
C ASP A 172 -20.19 10.00 4.01
N LEU A 173 -20.68 9.88 5.24
CA LEU A 173 -19.96 9.32 6.40
C LEU A 173 -19.63 7.82 6.27
N ARG A 174 -20.20 7.08 5.30
CA ARG A 174 -19.94 5.63 5.12
C ARG A 174 -18.82 5.32 4.13
N SER A 175 -18.76 6.01 2.99
CA SER A 175 -17.81 5.68 1.92
C SER A 175 -16.33 5.81 2.33
N PRO A 176 -15.90 6.87 3.06
CA PRO A 176 -14.52 6.99 3.52
C PRO A 176 -14.09 5.84 4.44
N LYS A 177 -14.99 5.32 5.29
CA LYS A 177 -14.65 4.26 6.26
C LYS A 177 -14.25 2.95 5.58
N ILE A 178 -14.99 2.54 4.55
CA ILE A 178 -14.73 1.29 3.81
C ILE A 178 -13.38 1.39 3.11
N VAL A 179 -13.13 2.51 2.43
CA VAL A 179 -11.87 2.76 1.73
C VAL A 179 -10.69 2.82 2.71
N THR A 180 -10.82 3.51 3.85
CA THR A 180 -9.76 3.54 4.86
C THR A 180 -9.52 2.19 5.48
N ALA A 181 -10.56 1.39 5.72
CA ALA A 181 -10.40 0.04 6.29
C ALA A 181 -9.62 -0.87 5.33
N ALA A 182 -9.96 -0.85 4.03
CA ALA A 182 -9.24 -1.62 3.02
C ALA A 182 -7.78 -1.15 2.87
N TRP A 183 -7.55 0.18 2.91
CA TRP A 183 -6.19 0.73 2.94
C TRP A 183 -5.41 0.31 4.18
N ASP A 184 -6.04 0.32 5.35
CA ASP A 184 -5.43 -0.07 6.62
C ASP A 184 -5.02 -1.54 6.62
N GLU A 185 -5.86 -2.41 6.04
CA GLU A 185 -5.54 -3.83 5.88
C GLU A 185 -4.32 -4.02 4.97
N TYR A 186 -4.30 -3.36 3.82
CA TYR A 186 -3.15 -3.35 2.91
C TYR A 186 -1.88 -2.80 3.59
N ALA A 187 -1.98 -1.69 4.32
CA ALA A 187 -0.86 -1.10 5.04
C ALA A 187 -0.33 -2.06 6.12
N SER A 188 -1.21 -2.74 6.87
CA SER A 188 -0.82 -3.76 7.85
C SER A 188 -0.01 -4.90 7.24
N ALA A 189 -0.33 -5.28 6.00
CA ALA A 189 0.38 -6.31 5.27
C ALA A 189 1.81 -5.86 4.91
N THR A 190 2.01 -4.60 4.51
CA THR A 190 3.35 -4.05 4.25
C THR A 190 4.23 -4.05 5.50
N VAL A 191 3.65 -3.69 6.64
CA VAL A 191 4.34 -3.70 7.95
C VAL A 191 4.71 -5.13 8.35
N ARG A 192 3.82 -6.11 8.14
CA ARG A 192 4.11 -7.53 8.39
C ARG A 192 5.32 -8.03 7.59
N VAL A 193 5.40 -7.70 6.31
CA VAL A 193 6.57 -8.07 5.48
C VAL A 193 7.81 -7.31 5.90
N ALA A 194 7.70 -6.06 6.33
CA ALA A 194 8.84 -5.30 6.84
C ALA A 194 9.45 -5.93 8.11
N TRP A 195 8.62 -6.50 9.00
CA TRP A 195 9.10 -7.27 10.15
C TRP A 195 9.90 -8.51 9.77
N ALA A 196 9.76 -9.05 8.55
CA ALA A 196 10.55 -10.21 8.14
C ALA A 196 12.06 -9.92 8.08
N LEU A 197 12.49 -8.67 7.86
CA LEU A 197 13.92 -8.33 7.81
C LEU A 197 14.65 -8.52 9.14
N PRO A 198 14.19 -7.95 10.28
CA PRO A 198 14.85 -8.20 11.55
C PRO A 198 14.78 -9.68 11.96
N TYR A 199 13.70 -10.42 11.65
CA TYR A 199 13.67 -11.88 11.86
C TYR A 199 14.66 -12.63 10.95
N ALA A 200 14.87 -12.18 9.71
CA ALA A 200 15.89 -12.77 8.81
C ALA A 200 17.31 -12.48 9.30
N ALA A 201 17.57 -11.30 9.86
CA ALA A 201 18.85 -10.99 10.51
C ALA A 201 19.06 -11.87 11.76
N LEU A 202 18.00 -12.06 12.55
CA LEU A 202 18.03 -12.95 13.70
C LEU A 202 18.27 -14.41 13.32
N ALA A 203 17.79 -14.83 12.14
CA ALA A 203 17.96 -16.19 11.61
C ALA A 203 19.43 -16.58 11.37
N LEU A 204 20.32 -15.59 11.21
CA LEU A 204 21.76 -15.83 11.11
C LEU A 204 22.35 -16.37 12.43
N PHE A 205 21.71 -16.09 13.55
CA PHE A 205 22.12 -16.52 14.89
C PHE A 205 21.24 -17.67 15.42
N TRP A 206 19.95 -17.65 15.08
CA TRP A 206 18.95 -18.61 15.53
C TRP A 206 18.03 -19.01 14.38
N TRP A 207 18.36 -20.10 13.70
CA TRP A 207 17.70 -20.53 12.46
C TRP A 207 16.15 -20.64 12.53
N PRO A 208 15.49 -20.96 13.67
CA PRO A 208 14.02 -20.97 13.73
C PRO A 208 13.39 -19.61 13.38
N ALA A 209 14.11 -18.50 13.58
CA ALA A 209 13.67 -17.18 13.13
C ALA A 209 13.52 -17.09 11.60
N ALA A 210 14.19 -17.95 10.82
CA ALA A 210 13.99 -18.05 9.37
C ALA A 210 12.57 -18.49 9.02
N ALA A 211 12.02 -19.46 9.76
CA ALA A 211 10.65 -19.94 9.55
C ALA A 211 9.64 -18.83 9.85
N VAL A 212 9.87 -18.05 10.91
CA VAL A 212 9.05 -16.87 11.25
C VAL A 212 9.14 -15.80 10.16
N ALA A 213 10.34 -15.48 9.68
CA ALA A 213 10.54 -14.52 8.59
C ALA A 213 9.81 -14.96 7.31
N LEU A 214 9.92 -16.24 6.94
CA LEU A 214 9.24 -16.80 5.77
C LEU A 214 7.71 -16.73 5.92
N ALA A 215 7.18 -17.09 7.09
CA ALA A 215 5.75 -17.01 7.38
C ALA A 215 5.23 -15.57 7.27
N LEU A 216 5.96 -14.59 7.81
CA LEU A 216 5.62 -13.17 7.71
C LEU A 216 5.58 -12.68 6.25
N ILE A 217 6.53 -13.12 5.42
CA ILE A 217 6.57 -12.79 3.99
C ILE A 217 5.36 -13.40 3.26
N LEU A 218 5.09 -14.70 3.45
CA LEU A 218 4.02 -15.40 2.74
C LEU A 218 2.63 -14.89 3.16
N LEU A 219 2.39 -14.74 4.46
CA LEU A 219 1.13 -14.22 4.99
C LEU A 219 0.95 -12.75 4.60
N GLY A 220 1.98 -11.93 4.78
CA GLY A 220 1.94 -10.52 4.39
C GLY A 220 1.73 -10.33 2.89
N TRP A 221 2.33 -11.17 2.04
CA TRP A 221 2.10 -11.09 0.60
C TRP A 221 0.67 -11.51 0.23
N SER A 222 0.17 -12.64 0.76
CA SER A 222 -1.19 -13.09 0.44
C SER A 222 -2.25 -12.09 0.90
N GLN A 223 -2.12 -11.55 2.11
CA GLN A 223 -3.03 -10.53 2.63
C GLN A 223 -2.87 -9.21 1.90
N GLY A 224 -1.64 -8.79 1.58
CA GLY A 224 -1.38 -7.57 0.81
C GLY A 224 -2.03 -7.61 -0.57
N ARG A 225 -2.12 -8.78 -1.20
CA ARG A 225 -2.87 -8.94 -2.46
C ARG A 225 -4.38 -8.78 -2.28
N ARG A 226 -4.96 -9.37 -1.23
CA ARG A 226 -6.40 -9.25 -0.92
C ARG A 226 -6.77 -7.81 -0.59
N GLY A 227 -6.06 -7.19 0.36
CA GLY A 227 -6.30 -5.80 0.75
C GLY A 227 -6.11 -4.80 -0.40
N ALA A 228 -5.16 -5.06 -1.32
CA ALA A 228 -5.02 -4.24 -2.53
C ALA A 228 -6.24 -4.36 -3.46
N ASP A 229 -6.77 -5.57 -3.67
CA ASP A 229 -7.98 -5.78 -4.48
C ASP A 229 -9.22 -5.14 -3.83
N ASP A 230 -9.40 -5.30 -2.53
CA ASP A 230 -10.51 -4.71 -1.79
C ASP A 230 -10.44 -3.18 -1.79
N PHE A 231 -9.24 -2.61 -1.65
CA PHE A 231 -9.04 -1.17 -1.77
C PHE A 231 -9.36 -0.67 -3.17
N CYS A 232 -8.91 -1.39 -4.20
CA CYS A 232 -9.19 -1.07 -5.60
C CYS A 232 -10.71 -1.04 -5.88
N LEU A 233 -11.43 -2.08 -5.46
CA LEU A 233 -12.88 -2.17 -5.58
C LEU A 233 -13.59 -1.06 -4.81
N ALA A 234 -13.14 -0.75 -3.59
CA ALA A 234 -13.70 0.34 -2.79
C ALA A 234 -13.50 1.71 -3.47
N CYS A 235 -12.36 1.92 -4.12
CA CYS A 235 -12.10 3.14 -4.92
C CYS A 235 -13.05 3.23 -6.13
N GLU A 236 -13.24 2.15 -6.89
CA GLU A 236 -14.18 2.11 -8.03
C GLU A 236 -15.61 2.42 -7.54
N ALA A 237 -16.08 1.71 -6.52
CA ALA A 237 -17.41 1.91 -5.96
C ALA A 237 -17.62 3.34 -5.41
N ALA A 238 -16.60 3.92 -4.77
CA ALA A 238 -16.67 5.30 -4.29
C ALA A 238 -16.84 6.31 -5.43
N VAL A 239 -16.15 6.10 -6.56
CA VAL A 239 -16.34 6.90 -7.76
C VAL A 239 -17.77 6.71 -8.28
N ASP A 240 -18.22 5.47 -8.48
CA ASP A 240 -19.53 5.17 -9.06
C ASP A 240 -20.69 5.83 -8.30
N LEU A 241 -20.59 5.85 -6.96
CA LEU A 241 -21.63 6.41 -6.09
C LEU A 241 -21.58 7.95 -6.00
N GLN A 242 -20.39 8.55 -6.04
CA GLN A 242 -20.22 9.98 -5.72
C GLN A 242 -19.96 10.87 -6.94
N LEU A 243 -19.62 10.30 -8.10
CA LEU A 243 -19.22 11.07 -9.27
C LEU A 243 -20.33 11.98 -9.78
N ARG A 244 -21.58 11.50 -9.75
CA ARG A 244 -22.75 12.30 -10.12
C ARG A 244 -22.91 13.50 -9.20
N ARG A 245 -22.71 13.32 -7.89
CA ARG A 245 -22.75 14.42 -6.92
C ARG A 245 -21.66 15.44 -7.24
N LEU A 246 -20.44 14.97 -7.50
CA LEU A 246 -19.33 15.85 -7.89
C LEU A 246 -19.65 16.69 -9.12
N ALA A 247 -20.20 16.08 -10.17
CA ALA A 247 -20.60 16.78 -11.39
C ALA A 247 -21.55 17.96 -11.09
N HIS A 248 -22.53 17.75 -10.21
CA HIS A 248 -23.46 18.80 -9.79
C HIS A 248 -22.75 19.96 -9.06
N MET A 249 -21.79 19.69 -8.17
CA MET A 249 -21.08 20.74 -7.44
C MET A 249 -20.09 21.51 -8.31
N VAL A 250 -19.52 20.86 -9.33
CA VAL A 250 -18.61 21.50 -10.28
C VAL A 250 -19.38 22.26 -11.38
N GLY A 251 -20.70 22.11 -11.43
CA GLY A 251 -21.57 22.83 -12.37
C GLY A 251 -21.65 22.21 -13.76
N VAL A 252 -21.29 20.93 -13.91
CA VAL A 252 -21.38 20.22 -15.19
C VAL A 252 -22.80 19.68 -15.38
N PRO A 253 -23.53 20.09 -16.43
CA PRO A 253 -24.88 19.60 -16.68
C PRO A 253 -24.84 18.12 -17.05
N LEU A 254 -25.83 17.36 -16.58
CA LEU A 254 -25.97 15.92 -16.84
C LEU A 254 -27.27 15.63 -17.60
N PRO A 255 -27.29 15.76 -18.95
CA PRO A 255 -28.50 15.60 -19.76
C PRO A 255 -29.22 14.27 -19.53
N HIS A 256 -28.44 13.20 -19.30
CA HIS A 256 -28.95 11.84 -19.13
C HIS A 256 -28.98 11.37 -17.67
N LYS A 257 -28.84 12.27 -16.70
CA LYS A 257 -28.73 11.96 -15.25
C LYS A 257 -27.62 10.96 -14.89
N ARG A 258 -26.68 10.73 -15.83
CA ARG A 258 -25.50 9.86 -15.69
C ARG A 258 -24.27 10.61 -16.21
N VAL A 259 -23.11 10.31 -15.65
CA VAL A 259 -21.84 10.83 -16.15
C VAL A 259 -21.38 9.90 -17.26
N THR A 260 -21.36 10.37 -18.51
CA THR A 260 -20.72 9.64 -19.61
C THR A 260 -19.27 10.11 -19.76
N VAL A 261 -18.54 9.49 -20.68
CA VAL A 261 -17.16 9.86 -20.99
C VAL A 261 -17.04 11.34 -21.38
N THR A 262 -18.05 11.92 -22.03
CA THR A 262 -18.02 13.33 -22.46
C THR A 262 -18.12 14.29 -21.29
N GLU A 263 -19.12 14.14 -20.42
CA GLU A 263 -19.27 14.99 -19.23
C GLU A 263 -18.10 14.76 -18.27
N GLY A 264 -17.61 13.53 -18.16
CA GLY A 264 -16.47 13.29 -17.29
C GLY A 264 -15.18 13.93 -17.79
N ARG A 265 -14.89 13.94 -19.10
CA ARG A 265 -13.76 14.74 -19.62
C ARG A 265 -13.90 16.24 -19.31
N GLU A 266 -15.13 16.76 -19.27
CA GLU A 266 -15.37 18.15 -18.90
C GLU A 266 -15.07 18.40 -17.41
N ILE A 267 -15.56 17.52 -16.52
CA ILE A 267 -15.20 17.53 -15.09
C ILE A 267 -13.67 17.46 -14.93
N ASP A 268 -13.03 16.53 -15.62
CA ASP A 268 -11.59 16.29 -15.58
C ASP A 268 -10.79 17.52 -16.04
N ARG A 269 -11.29 18.25 -17.05
CA ARG A 269 -10.72 19.51 -17.54
C ARG A 269 -10.85 20.63 -16.51
N ILE A 270 -12.01 20.77 -15.86
CA ILE A 270 -12.22 21.76 -14.79
C ILE A 270 -11.28 21.47 -13.61
N LEU A 271 -11.18 20.19 -13.21
CA LEU A 271 -10.29 19.75 -12.13
C LEU A 271 -8.80 19.89 -12.48
N ALA A 272 -8.44 19.84 -13.76
CA ALA A 272 -7.08 20.09 -14.23
C ALA A 272 -6.65 21.56 -14.07
N LYS A 273 -7.56 22.48 -13.71
CA LYS A 273 -7.29 23.92 -13.52
C LYS A 273 -6.53 24.55 -14.69
N GLY A 274 -6.83 24.14 -15.92
CA GLY A 274 -6.16 24.67 -17.11
C GLY A 274 -4.72 24.18 -17.32
N ALA A 275 -4.31 23.05 -16.71
CA ALA A 275 -3.03 22.40 -17.01
C ALA A 275 -2.82 22.12 -18.51
N TYR A 276 -3.92 22.07 -19.27
CA TYR A 276 -3.92 22.01 -20.73
C TYR A 276 -4.75 23.18 -21.26
N LEU A 277 -4.08 24.13 -21.92
CA LEU A 277 -4.74 25.16 -22.71
C LEU A 277 -5.13 24.57 -24.07
N PRO A 278 -6.27 24.98 -24.67
CA PRO A 278 -6.57 24.63 -26.05
C PRO A 278 -5.40 25.06 -26.94
N LEU A 279 -5.04 24.24 -27.93
CA LEU A 279 -4.13 24.69 -28.98
C LEU A 279 -4.69 25.99 -29.57
N PRO A 280 -3.86 27.01 -29.82
CA PRO A 280 -4.31 28.22 -30.49
C PRO A 280 -5.05 27.81 -31.76
N ARG A 281 -6.28 28.31 -31.97
CA ARG A 281 -6.93 28.12 -33.27
C ARG A 281 -6.01 28.78 -34.28
N THR A 282 -5.35 28.00 -35.12
CA THR A 282 -4.85 28.50 -36.39
C THR A 282 -6.07 28.89 -37.20
N GLU A 283 -6.51 30.14 -37.06
CA GLU A 283 -7.40 30.72 -38.05
C GLU A 283 -6.69 30.61 -39.40
N PRO A 284 -7.38 30.15 -40.46
CA PRO A 284 -6.80 30.20 -41.79
C PRO A 284 -6.40 31.66 -42.05
N VAL A 285 -5.11 31.87 -42.36
CA VAL A 285 -4.57 33.18 -42.73
C VAL A 285 -5.53 33.79 -43.74
N ARG A 286 -6.26 34.85 -43.36
CA ARG A 286 -7.04 35.63 -44.32
C ARG A 286 -6.03 36.13 -45.35
N SER A 287 -6.08 35.57 -46.55
CA SER A 287 -5.39 36.13 -47.70
C SER A 287 -5.84 37.58 -47.82
N THR A 288 -4.94 38.51 -47.51
CA THR A 288 -5.14 39.94 -47.77
C THR A 288 -5.50 40.12 -49.24
N PRO A 289 -6.53 40.90 -49.60
CA PRO A 289 -6.79 41.20 -50.98
C PRO A 289 -5.60 41.96 -51.55
N ARG A 290 -5.08 41.49 -52.69
CA ARG A 290 -4.05 42.16 -53.47
C ARG A 290 -4.55 43.57 -53.81
N PRO A 291 -3.81 44.65 -53.53
CA PRO A 291 -4.22 45.98 -53.95
C PRO A 291 -4.33 46.00 -55.47
N ALA A 292 -5.40 46.60 -55.99
CA ALA A 292 -5.57 46.82 -57.41
C ALA A 292 -4.47 47.77 -57.89
N ASP A 293 -3.70 47.33 -58.88
CA ASP A 293 -2.73 48.18 -59.56
C ASP A 293 -3.47 49.30 -60.34
N PRO A 294 -2.95 50.54 -60.33
CA PRO A 294 -3.54 51.69 -61.03
C PRO A 294 -3.40 51.62 -62.56
#